data_AF-A0A2M8PWM1-F1
#
_entry.id   AF-A0A2M8PWM1-F1
#
_cell.length_a   1.000
_cell.length_b   1.000
_cell.length_c   1.000
_cell.angle_alpha   90.00
_cell.angle_beta   90.00
_cell.angle_gamma   90.00
#
_symmetry.space_group_name_H-M   'P 1'
#
loop_
_entity.id
_entity.type
_entity.pdbx_description
1 polymer ?
#
loop_
_entity_poly.entity_id
_entity_poly.type
_entity_poly.pdbx_seq_one_letter_code
_entity_poly.pdbx_strand_id
1 'polypeptide(L)'
;MINDVLKDAEGRMKSAIAALEENLSGIRTGRASPALVEKIQVDYYGTPTPLYQMANISVPEALLIVIKPFDKSTIKDIEKAIRASELGLNPS
;
A
#
# COMPACT_ATOMS: atom_id res chain seq x y z
N MET A 1 6.26 0.54 40.11
CA MET A 1 5.17 1.53 40.21
C MET A 1 5.43 2.78 39.35
N ILE A 2 6.53 3.53 39.51
CA ILE A 2 6.85 4.66 38.58
C ILE A 2 7.45 4.17 37.25
N ASN A 3 8.38 3.21 37.32
CA ASN A 3 9.04 2.66 36.12
C ASN A 3 8.06 1.96 35.17
N ASP A 4 7.00 1.35 35.69
CA ASP A 4 5.98 0.67 34.88
C ASP A 4 5.13 1.69 34.11
N VAL A 5 4.79 2.83 34.73
CA VAL A 5 4.07 3.94 34.07
C VAL A 5 4.93 4.58 33.00
N LEU A 6 6.23 4.77 33.25
CA LEU A 6 7.16 5.28 32.23
C LEU A 6 7.28 4.33 31.04
N LYS A 7 7.34 3.02 31.29
CA LYS A 7 7.43 2.00 30.24
C LYS A 7 6.14 1.90 29.42
N ASP A 8 4.98 1.99 30.05
CA ASP A 8 3.69 2.04 29.36
C ASP A 8 3.56 3.29 28.49
N ALA A 9 3.92 4.46 29.03
CA ALA A 9 3.91 5.71 28.29
C ALA A 9 4.85 5.67 27.08
N GLU A 10 6.07 5.15 27.24
CA GLU A 10 7.02 4.96 26.14
C GLU A 10 6.48 4.02 25.06
N GLY A 11 5.85 2.91 25.47
CA GLY A 11 5.19 1.96 24.56
C GLY A 11 4.11 2.64 23.73
N ARG A 12 3.23 3.41 24.38
CA ARG A 12 2.15 4.15 23.70
C ARG A 12 2.69 5.22 22.74
N MET A 13 3.76 5.93 23.13
CA MET A 13 4.40 6.92 22.25
C MET A 13 4.99 6.26 21.00
N LYS A 14 5.67 5.11 21.16
CA LYS A 14 6.20 4.35 20.03
C LYS A 14 5.10 3.85 19.08
N SER A 15 4.00 3.35 19.63
CA SER A 15 2.84 2.94 18.83
C SER A 15 2.22 4.12 18.05
N ALA A 16 2.14 5.31 18.67
CA ALA A 16 1.63 6.49 17.99
C ALA A 16 2.54 6.93 16.83
N ILE A 17 3.87 6.87 17.02
CA ILE A 17 4.84 7.16 15.96
C ILE A 17 4.70 6.14 14.82
N ALA A 18 4.60 4.85 15.12
CA ALA A 18 4.43 3.82 14.10
C ALA A 18 3.14 4.01 13.27
N ALA A 19 2.03 4.35 13.94
CA ALA A 19 0.77 4.66 13.26
C ALA A 19 0.89 5.91 12.37
N LEU A 20 1.64 6.93 12.82
CA LEU A 20 1.90 8.13 12.02
C LEU A 20 2.72 7.79 10.77
N GLU A 21 3.80 7.04 10.91
CA GLU A 21 4.64 6.63 9.78
C GLU A 21 3.84 5.82 8.74
N GLU A 22 3.00 4.89 9.20
CA GLU A 22 2.14 4.11 8.30
C GLU A 22 1.17 5.02 7.54
N ASN A 23 0.52 5.96 8.22
CA ASN A 23 -0.40 6.90 7.58
C ASN A 23 0.31 7.81 6.57
N LEU A 24 1.52 8.30 6.90
CA LEU A 24 2.31 9.15 6.01
C LEU A 24 2.81 8.38 4.78
N SER A 25 3.08 7.08 4.91
CA SER A 25 3.55 6.23 3.80
C SER A 25 2.54 6.12 2.65
N GLY A 26 1.25 6.26 2.96
CA GLY A 26 0.16 6.26 1.99
C GLY A 26 -0.07 7.61 1.31
N ILE A 27 0.58 8.69 1.76
CA ILE A 27 0.40 10.02 1.19
C ILE A 27 1.23 10.15 -0.10
N ARG A 28 0.58 10.62 -1.17
CA ARG A 28 1.23 10.92 -2.44
C ARG A 28 2.20 12.10 -2.29
N THR A 29 3.50 11.82 -2.42
CA THR A 29 4.58 12.83 -2.35
C THR A 29 5.14 13.24 -3.73
N GLY A 30 4.53 12.75 -4.82
CA GLY A 30 5.00 12.97 -6.19
C GLY A 30 6.11 12.01 -6.63
N ARG A 31 6.61 11.14 -5.74
CA ARG A 31 7.47 10.00 -6.08
C ARG A 31 6.65 8.72 -6.08
N ALA A 32 6.98 7.80 -6.97
CA ALA A 32 6.45 6.44 -6.98
C ALA A 32 6.88 5.72 -5.70
N SER A 33 5.91 5.10 -5.04
CA SER A 33 6.11 4.26 -3.86
C SER A 33 5.18 3.04 -3.98
N PRO A 34 5.66 1.82 -3.71
CA PRO A 34 4.81 0.62 -3.70
C PRO A 34 3.59 0.76 -2.79
N ALA A 35 3.76 1.41 -1.63
CA ALA A 35 2.73 1.61 -0.62
C ALA A 35 1.47 2.34 -1.15
N LEU A 36 1.60 3.10 -2.24
CA LEU A 36 0.46 3.77 -2.88
C LEU A 36 -0.54 2.80 -3.50
N VAL A 37 -0.06 1.68 -4.04
CA VAL A 37 -0.89 0.72 -4.79
C VAL A 37 -1.12 -0.60 -4.04
N GLU A 38 -0.28 -0.93 -3.06
CA GLU A 38 -0.33 -2.19 -2.29
C GLU A 38 -1.68 -2.45 -1.61
N LYS A 39 -2.32 -1.39 -1.08
CA LYS A 39 -3.59 -1.46 -0.34
C LYS A 39 -4.83 -1.42 -1.25
N ILE A 40 -4.66 -1.33 -2.57
CA ILE A 40 -5.79 -1.35 -3.51
C ILE A 40 -6.43 -2.73 -3.49
N GLN A 41 -7.74 -2.76 -3.27
CA GLN A 41 -8.55 -3.97 -3.32
C GLN A 41 -8.86 -4.29 -4.79
N VAL A 42 -8.51 -5.50 -5.21
CA VAL A 42 -8.81 -6.03 -6.55
C VAL A 42 -9.75 -7.21 -6.38
N ASP A 43 -10.77 -7.30 -7.21
CA ASP A 43 -11.66 -8.45 -7.24
C ASP A 43 -10.91 -9.66 -7.81
N TYR A 44 -10.67 -10.66 -6.98
CA TYR A 44 -10.02 -11.91 -7.37
C TYR A 44 -11.01 -13.06 -7.15
N TYR A 45 -11.59 -13.54 -8.24
CA TYR A 45 -12.60 -14.60 -8.21
C TYR A 45 -13.78 -14.33 -7.24
N GLY A 46 -14.24 -13.07 -7.16
CA GLY A 46 -15.37 -12.66 -6.31
C GLY A 46 -14.98 -12.30 -4.88
N THR A 47 -13.68 -12.33 -4.54
CA THR A 47 -13.17 -11.92 -3.22
C THR A 47 -12.28 -10.68 -3.35
N PRO A 48 -12.58 -9.59 -2.61
CA PRO A 48 -11.71 -8.41 -2.59
C PRO A 48 -10.38 -8.77 -1.95
N THR A 49 -9.31 -8.73 -2.75
CA THR A 49 -7.96 -9.13 -2.37
C THR A 49 -7.00 -7.95 -2.56
N PRO A 50 -6.16 -7.64 -1.56
CA PRO A 50 -5.16 -6.58 -1.70
C PRO A 50 -4.15 -6.89 -2.81
N LEU A 51 -3.77 -5.88 -3.58
CA LEU A 51 -2.86 -6.02 -4.72
C LEU A 51 -1.50 -6.62 -4.34
N TYR A 52 -0.95 -6.29 -3.16
CA TYR A 52 0.34 -6.82 -2.71
C TYR A 52 0.36 -8.35 -2.55
N GLN A 53 -0.80 -8.98 -2.35
CA GLN A 53 -0.92 -10.44 -2.24
C GLN A 53 -0.96 -11.13 -3.61
N MET A 54 -1.30 -10.38 -4.66
CA MET A 54 -1.50 -10.93 -6.01
C MET A 54 -0.38 -10.61 -6.98
N ALA A 55 0.50 -9.67 -6.63
CA ALA A 55 1.53 -9.17 -7.52
C ALA A 55 2.81 -8.77 -6.78
N ASN A 56 3.94 -8.90 -7.47
CA ASN A 56 5.18 -8.25 -7.08
C ASN A 56 5.15 -6.79 -7.55
N ILE A 57 5.32 -5.86 -6.61
CA ILE A 57 5.30 -4.42 -6.88
C ILE A 57 6.72 -3.89 -6.72
N SER A 58 7.23 -3.22 -7.74
CA SER A 58 8.55 -2.60 -7.70
C SER A 58 8.54 -1.19 -8.30
N VAL A 59 9.49 -0.38 -7.88
CA VAL A 59 9.67 1.00 -8.35
C VAL A 59 11.06 1.11 -8.94
N PRO A 60 11.23 0.80 -10.24
CA PRO A 60 12.53 0.91 -10.91
C PRO A 60 12.95 2.38 -11.12
N GLU A 61 11.98 3.30 -11.22
CA GLU A 61 12.23 4.73 -11.47
C GLU A 61 11.33 5.60 -10.59
N ALA A 62 11.71 6.86 -10.39
CA ALA A 62 11.02 7.76 -9.46
C ALA A 62 9.55 8.05 -9.79
N LEU A 63 9.07 7.77 -11.02
CA LEU A 63 7.71 8.01 -11.48
C LEU A 63 7.04 6.75 -12.08
N LEU A 64 7.71 5.60 -12.02
CA LEU A 64 7.22 4.35 -12.61
C LEU A 64 7.02 3.30 -11.53
N ILE A 65 5.79 2.77 -11.44
CA ILE A 65 5.47 1.59 -10.62
C ILE A 65 5.26 0.43 -11.58
N VAL A 66 6.00 -0.65 -11.36
CA VAL A 66 5.86 -1.89 -12.13
C VAL A 66 5.15 -2.92 -11.25
N ILE A 67 4.01 -3.40 -11.73
CA ILE A 67 3.20 -4.42 -11.07
C ILE A 67 3.29 -5.69 -11.89
N LYS A 68 3.84 -6.75 -11.30
CA LYS A 68 3.97 -8.08 -11.94
C LYS A 68 3.03 -9.05 -11.23
N PRO A 69 1.82 -9.28 -11.75
CA PRO A 69 0.88 -10.21 -11.14
C PRO A 69 1.37 -11.66 -11.25
N PHE A 70 1.05 -12.47 -10.25
CA PHE A 70 1.36 -13.90 -10.25
C PHE A 70 0.48 -14.67 -11.24
N ASP A 71 -0.76 -14.23 -11.43
CA ASP A 71 -1.68 -14.72 -12.46
C ASP A 71 -1.87 -13.65 -13.55
N LYS A 72 -1.70 -14.04 -14.82
CA LYS A 72 -1.90 -13.13 -15.95
C LYS A 72 -3.37 -12.84 -16.22
N SER A 73 -4.28 -13.69 -15.77
CA SER A 73 -5.72 -13.52 -15.98
C SER A 73 -6.26 -12.25 -15.28
N THR A 74 -5.62 -11.83 -14.19
CA THR A 74 -6.07 -10.72 -13.33
C THR A 74 -5.60 -9.34 -13.80
N ILE A 75 -4.85 -9.23 -14.90
CA ILE A 75 -4.28 -7.95 -15.37
C ILE A 75 -5.40 -6.92 -15.60
N LYS A 76 -6.50 -7.32 -16.24
CA LYS A 76 -7.63 -6.42 -16.52
C LYS A 76 -8.31 -5.92 -15.25
N ASP A 77 -8.46 -6.79 -14.25
CA ASP A 77 -9.09 -6.45 -12.99
C ASP A 77 -8.20 -5.51 -12.15
N ILE A 78 -6.89 -5.74 -12.18
CA ILE A 78 -5.88 -4.86 -11.57
C ILE A 78 -5.91 -3.47 -12.23
N GLU A 79 -5.89 -3.40 -13.57
CA GLU A 79 -5.96 -2.12 -14.29
C GLU A 79 -7.24 -1.35 -13.95
N LYS A 80 -8.38 -2.05 -13.90
CA LYS A 80 -9.67 -1.47 -13.54
C LYS A 80 -9.65 -0.95 -12.10
N ALA A 81 -9.11 -1.71 -11.15
CA ALA A 81 -9.01 -1.30 -9.76
C ALA A 81 -8.11 -0.07 -9.58
N ILE A 82 -6.98 0.00 -10.29
CA ILE A 82 -6.07 1.16 -10.26
C ILE A 82 -6.73 2.39 -10.87
N ARG A 83 -7.45 2.26 -12.00
CA ARG A 83 -8.18 3.39 -12.61
C ARG A 83 -9.36 3.86 -11.74
N ALA A 84 -10.01 2.94 -11.03
CA ALA A 84 -11.07 3.26 -10.09
C ALA A 84 -10.53 3.89 -8.80
N SER A 85 -9.24 3.72 -8.48
CA SER A 85 -8.62 4.36 -7.34
C SER A 85 -8.52 5.87 -7.54
N GLU A 86 -8.69 6.64 -6.46
CA GLU A 86 -8.56 8.10 -6.47
C GLU A 86 -7.10 8.59 -6.66
N LEU A 87 -6.17 7.69 -7.00
CA LEU A 87 -4.76 8.01 -7.20
C LEU A 87 -4.49 8.66 -8.56
N GLY A 88 -5.44 8.64 -9.51
CA GLY A 88 -5.28 9.26 -10.82
C GLY A 88 -4.10 8.70 -11.61
N LEU A 89 -3.81 7.41 -11.43
CA LEU A 89 -2.78 6.68 -12.16
C LEU A 89 -3.40 6.07 -13.43
N ASN A 90 -2.67 6.16 -14.55
CA ASN A 90 -3.07 5.56 -15.81
C ASN A 90 -2.14 4.37 -16.12
N PRO A 91 -2.57 3.13 -15.83
CA PRO A 91 -1.80 1.94 -16.19
C PRO A 91 -1.77 1.73 -17.71
N SER A 92 -0.64 1.21 -18.20
CA SER A 92 -0.32 0.94 -19.61
C SER A 92 0.28 -0.44 -19.82
#